data_AF-A0A7J3WEI6-F1
#
_entry.id   AF-A0A7J3WEI6-F1
#
_cell.length_a   1.000
_cell.length_b   1.000
_cell.length_c   1.000
_cell.angle_alpha   90.00
_cell.angle_beta   90.00
_cell.angle_gamma   90.00
#
_symmetry.space_group_name_H-M   'P 1'
#
loop_
_entity.id
_entity.type
_entity.pdbx_description
1 polymer ?
#
loop_
_entity_poly.entity_id
_entity_poly.type
_entity_poly.pdbx_seq_one_letter_code
_entity_poly.pdbx_strand_id
1 'polypeptide(L)'
;MGRVTPPFRQLYRQVVERLRRFYRPLLRDEKHRRALDTLIRDVWGQEHAAMGGVGEITILDSMNLAANIHNKAEIEELKKRITEIEARLRDVERGTGG
;
A
#
# COMPACT_ATOMS: atom_id res chain seq x y z
N MET A 1 31.94 -22.91 6.87
CA MET A 1 31.25 -22.35 5.68
C MET A 1 30.47 -21.13 6.14
N GLY A 2 30.95 -19.93 5.79
CA GLY A 2 30.34 -18.68 6.26
C GLY A 2 28.91 -18.56 5.77
N ARG A 3 27.98 -18.15 6.66
CA ARG A 3 26.61 -17.82 6.28
C ARG A 3 26.69 -16.66 5.29
N VAL A 4 26.42 -16.93 4.01
CA VAL A 4 26.19 -15.89 3.02
C VAL A 4 24.82 -15.31 3.31
N THR A 5 24.79 -14.17 4.02
CA THR A 5 23.55 -13.41 4.18
C THR A 5 23.10 -12.96 2.79
N PRO A 6 21.93 -13.41 2.29
CA PRO A 6 21.47 -13.01 0.98
C PRO A 6 21.25 -11.49 0.93
N PRO A 7 21.58 -10.82 -0.19
CA PRO A 7 21.38 -9.38 -0.32
C PRO A 7 19.93 -8.99 -0.04
N PHE A 8 19.71 -7.87 0.65
CA PHE A 8 18.37 -7.38 1.00
C PHE A 8 17.41 -7.36 -0.21
N ARG A 9 17.89 -6.92 -1.37
CA ARG A 9 17.11 -6.88 -2.62
C ARG A 9 16.56 -8.26 -3.05
N GLN A 10 17.25 -9.35 -2.70
CA GLN A 10 16.79 -10.70 -2.95
C GLN A 10 15.70 -11.10 -1.95
N LEU A 11 15.91 -10.83 -0.66
CA LEU A 11 14.92 -11.08 0.40
C LEU A 11 13.62 -10.28 0.17
N TYR A 12 13.74 -8.99 -0.14
CA TYR A 12 12.63 -8.10 -0.48
C TYR A 12 11.81 -8.66 -1.65
N ARG A 13 12.46 -9.10 -2.73
CA ARG A 13 11.77 -9.69 -3.88
C ARG A 13 11.03 -10.97 -3.52
N GLN A 14 11.63 -11.83 -2.70
CA GLN A 14 10.98 -13.05 -2.22
C GLN A 14 9.74 -12.75 -1.38
N VAL A 15 9.83 -11.76 -0.49
CA VAL A 15 8.73 -11.30 0.34
C VAL A 15 7.59 -10.73 -0.50
N VAL A 16 7.88 -9.80 -1.42
CA VAL A 16 6.86 -9.20 -2.29
C VAL A 16 6.18 -10.26 -3.15
N GLU A 17 6.94 -11.19 -3.72
CA GLU A 17 6.37 -12.30 -4.47
C GLU A 17 5.50 -13.20 -3.59
N ARG A 18 5.91 -13.47 -2.34
CA ARG A 18 5.10 -14.24 -1.40
C ARG A 18 3.79 -13.52 -1.05
N LEU A 19 3.83 -12.21 -0.82
CA LEU A 19 2.63 -11.41 -0.57
C LEU A 19 1.69 -11.42 -1.79
N ARG A 20 2.22 -11.26 -2.99
CA ARG A 20 1.41 -11.30 -4.24
C ARG A 20 0.79 -12.66 -4.50
N ARG A 21 1.54 -13.74 -4.33
CA ARG A 21 1.09 -15.09 -4.68
C ARG A 21 0.23 -15.75 -3.62
N PHE A 22 0.52 -15.51 -2.33
CA PHE A 22 -0.11 -16.25 -1.24
C PHE A 22 -1.01 -15.39 -0.38
N TYR A 23 -0.66 -14.13 -0.11
CA TYR A 23 -1.47 -13.28 0.78
C TYR A 23 -2.58 -12.54 0.05
N ARG A 24 -2.29 -11.94 -1.11
CA ARG A 24 -3.27 -11.21 -1.93
C ARG A 24 -4.53 -12.02 -2.24
N PRO A 25 -4.48 -13.32 -2.59
CA PRO A 25 -5.69 -14.12 -2.84
C PRO A 25 -6.53 -14.39 -1.59
N LEU A 26 -5.93 -14.31 -0.39
CA LEU A 26 -6.62 -14.53 0.88
C LEU A 26 -7.42 -13.30 1.34
N LEU A 27 -7.12 -12.12 0.79
CA LEU A 27 -7.90 -10.91 1.02
C LEU A 27 -9.27 -11.05 0.37
N ARG A 28 -10.33 -11.02 1.18
CA ARG A 28 -11.72 -11.18 0.71
C ARG A 28 -12.21 -9.97 -0.08
N ASP A 29 -11.83 -8.77 0.35
CA ASP A 29 -12.27 -7.51 -0.24
C ASP A 29 -11.36 -7.08 -1.40
N GLU A 30 -11.96 -6.76 -2.54
CA GLU A 30 -11.28 -6.23 -3.71
C GLU A 30 -10.59 -4.87 -3.43
N LYS A 31 -11.18 -4.05 -2.55
CA LYS A 31 -10.58 -2.79 -2.10
C LYS A 31 -9.23 -3.04 -1.42
N HIS A 32 -9.15 -4.05 -0.57
CA HIS A 32 -7.91 -4.41 0.13
C HIS A 32 -6.87 -5.01 -0.83
N ARG A 33 -7.30 -5.80 -1.82
CA ARG A 33 -6.38 -6.31 -2.87
C ARG A 33 -5.74 -5.17 -3.66
N ARG A 34 -6.53 -4.19 -4.09
CA ARG A 34 -6.03 -3.00 -4.80
C ARG A 34 -5.09 -2.16 -3.93
N ALA A 35 -5.43 -1.95 -2.66
CA ALA A 35 -4.58 -1.22 -1.74
C ALA A 35 -3.22 -1.89 -1.53
N LEU A 36 -3.17 -3.23 -1.42
CA LEU A 36 -1.92 -3.99 -1.37
C LEU A 36 -1.08 -3.80 -2.65
N ASP A 37 -1.70 -3.87 -3.83
CA ASP A 37 -1.01 -3.67 -5.10
C ASP A 37 -0.39 -2.27 -5.20
N THR A 38 -1.14 -1.24 -4.77
CA THR A 38 -0.68 0.14 -4.71
C THR A 38 0.47 0.32 -3.72
N LEU A 39 0.41 -0.28 -2.52
CA LEU A 39 1.51 -0.22 -1.55
C LEU A 39 2.81 -0.81 -2.11
N ILE A 40 2.73 -1.99 -2.73
CA ILE A 40 3.89 -2.65 -3.33
C ILE A 40 4.49 -1.80 -4.45
N ARG A 41 3.65 -1.20 -5.31
CA ARG A 41 4.11 -0.45 -6.49
C ARG A 41 4.63 0.94 -6.12
N ASP A 42 3.86 1.70 -5.35
CA ASP A 42 4.05 3.15 -5.24
C ASP A 42 4.80 3.55 -3.96
N VAL A 43 4.74 2.73 -2.91
CA VAL A 43 5.33 3.05 -1.60
C VAL A 43 6.60 2.25 -1.38
N TRP A 44 6.52 0.92 -1.47
CA TRP A 44 7.65 0.05 -1.16
C TRP A 44 8.64 -0.11 -2.31
N GLY A 45 8.19 0.15 -3.54
CA GLY A 45 9.06 0.16 -4.73
C GLY A 45 10.12 1.27 -4.69
N GLN A 46 9.83 2.40 -4.04
CA GLN A 46 10.71 3.58 -4.03
C GLN A 46 11.75 3.56 -2.89
N GLU A 47 11.46 2.89 -1.78
CA GLU A 47 12.25 2.96 -0.53
C GLU A 47 13.06 1.69 -0.21
N HIS A 48 13.27 0.81 -1.21
CA HIS A 48 13.93 -0.49 -0.97
C HIS A 48 15.38 -0.36 -0.44
N ALA A 49 16.03 0.79 -0.60
CA ALA A 49 17.38 1.02 -0.10
C ALA A 49 17.39 1.32 1.41
N ALA A 50 16.37 2.02 1.91
CA ALA A 50 16.24 2.38 3.32
C ALA A 50 15.79 1.19 4.20
N MET A 51 15.02 0.26 3.64
CA MET A 51 14.51 -0.92 4.36
C MET A 51 15.58 -2.00 4.65
N GLY A 52 16.78 -1.87 4.09
CA GLY A 52 17.87 -2.85 4.19
C GLY A 52 18.48 -3.04 5.58
N GLY A 53 18.20 -2.12 6.52
CA GLY A 53 18.74 -2.17 7.88
C GLY A 53 17.95 -3.01 8.86
N VAL A 54 16.73 -3.46 8.50
CA VAL A 54 15.81 -4.11 9.43
C VAL A 54 15.47 -5.50 8.86
N GLY A 55 15.92 -6.55 9.54
CA GLY A 55 15.74 -7.95 9.12
C GLY A 55 14.28 -8.41 9.11
N GLU A 56 14.09 -9.70 8.77
CA GLU A 56 12.84 -10.42 8.46
C GLU A 56 11.50 -9.89 9.03
N ILE A 57 10.46 -9.99 8.19
CA ILE A 57 9.05 -9.73 8.54
C ILE A 57 8.61 -10.66 9.69
N THR A 58 8.38 -10.06 10.84
CA THR A 58 7.81 -10.67 12.05
C THR A 58 6.28 -10.57 12.07
N ILE A 59 5.62 -11.13 13.11
CA ILE A 59 4.17 -10.98 13.32
C ILE A 59 3.76 -9.50 13.35
N LEU A 60 4.60 -8.63 13.92
CA LEU A 60 4.37 -7.18 13.96
C LEU A 60 4.32 -6.57 12.56
N ASP A 61 5.16 -7.05 11.64
CA ASP A 61 5.18 -6.58 10.25
C ASP A 61 3.93 -7.04 9.48
N SER A 62 3.39 -8.21 9.82
CA SER A 62 2.11 -8.68 9.26
C SER A 62 0.92 -7.86 9.77
N MET A 63 0.94 -7.45 11.05
CA MET A 63 -0.07 -6.56 11.63
C MET A 63 0.02 -5.14 11.04
N ASN A 64 1.24 -4.60 10.91
CA ASN A 64 1.48 -3.30 10.29
C ASN A 64 1.12 -3.29 8.80
N LEU A 65 1.33 -4.40 8.09
CA LEU A 65 0.87 -4.54 6.71
C LEU A 65 -0.66 -4.45 6.61
N ALA A 66 -1.39 -5.19 7.46
CA ALA A 66 -2.84 -5.11 7.49
C ALA A 66 -3.35 -3.69 7.80
N ALA A 67 -2.74 -3.01 8.77
CA ALA A 67 -3.06 -1.62 9.11
C ALA A 67 -2.77 -0.66 7.94
N ASN A 68 -1.61 -0.79 7.29
CA ASN A 68 -1.25 0.05 6.14
C ASN A 68 -2.17 -0.14 4.94
N ILE A 69 -2.63 -1.37 4.67
CA ILE A 69 -3.63 -1.65 3.64
C ILE A 69 -4.93 -0.93 3.95
N HIS A 70 -5.40 -1.04 5.19
CA HIS A 70 -6.65 -0.41 5.62
C HIS A 70 -6.56 1.12 5.53
N ASN A 71 -5.50 1.70 6.08
CA ASN A 71 -5.24 3.14 6.03
C ASN A 71 -5.17 3.65 4.58
N LYS A 72 -4.46 2.94 3.69
CA LYS A 72 -4.37 3.32 2.28
C LYS A 72 -5.74 3.26 1.60
N ALA A 73 -6.51 2.22 1.87
CA ALA A 73 -7.87 2.05 1.33
C ALA A 73 -8.80 3.18 1.79
N GLU A 74 -8.69 3.63 3.03
CA GLU A 74 -9.49 4.73 3.57
C GLU A 74 -9.06 6.09 3.03
N ILE A 75 -7.75 6.34 2.91
CA ILE A 75 -7.21 7.57 2.31
C ILE A 75 -7.68 7.74 0.87
N GLU A 76 -7.68 6.68 0.06
CA GLU A 76 -8.14 6.77 -1.34
C GLU A 76 -9.65 7.04 -1.43
N GLU A 77 -10.44 6.50 -0.51
CA GLU A 77 -11.87 6.83 -0.41
C GLU A 77 -12.09 8.29 -0.05
N LEU A 78 -11.34 8.79 0.94
CA LEU A 78 -11.41 10.18 1.38
C LEU A 78 -11.01 11.13 0.25
N LYS A 79 -9.94 10.83 -0.49
CA LYS A 79 -9.53 11.62 -1.67
C LYS A 79 -10.63 11.69 -2.71
N LYS A 80 -11.25 10.56 -3.04
CA LYS A 80 -12.37 10.51 -4.00
C LYS A 80 -13.52 11.40 -3.54
N ARG A 81 -13.92 11.28 -2.27
CA ARG A 81 -14.99 12.10 -1.68
C ARG A 81 -14.64 13.60 -1.70
N ILE A 82 -13.39 13.97 -1.42
CA ILE A 82 -12.92 15.35 -1.51
C ILE A 82 -13.09 15.87 -2.94
N THR A 83 -12.63 15.11 -3.95
CA THR A 83 -12.77 15.51 -5.36
C THR A 83 -14.24 15.68 -5.78
N GLU A 84 -15.14 14.81 -5.32
CA GLU A 84 -16.58 14.92 -5.58
C GLU A 84 -17.19 16.17 -4.91
N ILE A 85 -16.81 16.46 -3.66
CA ILE A 85 -17.25 17.64 -2.93
C ILE A 85 -16.76 18.92 -3.62
N GLU A 86 -15.49 18.98 -4.00
CA GLU A 86 -14.91 20.12 -4.72
C GLU A 86 -15.59 20.35 -6.07
N ALA A 87 -15.97 19.28 -6.79
CA ALA A 87 -16.72 19.41 -8.03
C ALA A 87 -18.10 20.03 -7.81
N ARG A 88 -18.84 19.54 -6.80
CA ARG A 88 -20.16 20.08 -6.44
C ARG A 88 -20.08 21.52 -5.96
N LEU A 89 -19.04 21.88 -5.20
CA LEU A 89 -18.83 23.25 -4.74
C LEU A 89 -18.63 24.20 -5.92
N ARG A 90 -17.78 23.83 -6.89
CA ARG A 90 -17.60 24.62 -8.12
C ARG A 90 -18.88 24.81 -8.91
N ASP A 91 -19.74 23.79 -8.96
CA ASP A 91 -21.02 23.88 -9.67
C ASP A 91 -22.01 24.81 -8.96
N VAL A 92 -22.04 24.76 -7.62
CA VAL A 92 -22.85 25.69 -6.80
C VAL A 92 -22.34 27.13 -6.95
N GLU A 93 -21.04 27.36 -6.83
CA GLU A 93 -20.41 28.69 -6.99
C GLU A 93 -20.71 29.30 -8.37
N ARG A 94 -20.76 28.48 -9.42
CA ARG A 94 -21.14 28.90 -10.78
C ARG A 94 -22.64 29.18 -10.92
N GLY A 95 -23.49 28.47 -10.18
CA GLY A 95 -24.95 28.64 -10.21
C GLY A 95 -25.46 29.84 -9.41
N THR A 96 -24.72 30.31 -8.40
CA THR A 96 -25.07 31.49 -7.58
C THR A 96 -24.59 32.83 -8.15
N GLY A 97 -23.87 32.82 -9.28
CA GLY A 97 -23.33 34.03 -9.93
C GLY A 97 -24.15 34.58 -11.11
N GLY A 98 -25.39 34.12 -11.30
CA GLY A 98 -26.30 34.54 -12.37
C GLY A 98 -27.50 35.34 -11.88
#